data_AF-A0A520QPM2-F1
#
_entry.id   AF-A0A520QPM2-F1
#
_cell.length_a   1.000
_cell.length_b   1.000
_cell.length_c   1.000
_cell.angle_alpha   90.00
_cell.angle_beta   90.00
_cell.angle_gamma   90.00
#
_symmetry.space_group_name_H-M   'P 1'
#
loop_
_entity.id
_entity.type
_entity.pdbx_description
1 polymer ?
#
loop_
_entity_poly.entity_id
_entity_poly.type
_entity_poly.pdbx_seq_one_letter_code
_entity_poly.pdbx_strand_id
1 'polypeptide(L)'
;MSDFTVSQSAAETRGRFSLERDGRPVGEMTYSRAGDDLIIVDHTETDESIKGMGGGKVLFSAMVAWARETGTRVMATCPFALAMFQKDPSSRDVFAG
;
A
#
# COMPACT_ATOMS: atom_id res chain seq x y z
N MET A 1 6.21 19.10 7.71
CA MET A 1 6.58 17.67 7.72
C MET A 1 5.26 16.93 7.82
N SER A 2 4.89 16.09 6.86
CA SER A 2 3.55 15.51 6.86
C SER A 2 3.39 14.57 8.05
N ASP A 3 2.43 14.84 8.93
CA ASP A 3 2.12 14.09 10.16
C ASP A 3 1.40 12.76 9.89
N PHE A 4 1.82 12.05 8.84
CA PHE A 4 1.25 10.76 8.48
C PHE A 4 2.00 9.64 9.19
N THR A 5 1.26 8.76 9.86
CA THR A 5 1.77 7.52 10.43
C THR A 5 1.17 6.35 9.67
N VAL A 6 2.00 5.38 9.27
CA VAL A 6 1.52 4.15 8.65
C VAL A 6 1.66 3.01 9.64
N SER A 7 0.60 2.22 9.79
CA SER A 7 0.62 0.95 10.52
C SER A 7 0.20 -0.19 9.60
N GLN A 8 0.74 -1.38 9.83
CA GLN A 8 0.37 -2.58 9.10
C GLN A 8 -0.28 -3.57 10.05
N SER A 9 -1.37 -4.19 9.59
CA SER A 9 -2.01 -5.33 10.25
C SER A 9 -2.14 -6.47 9.25
N ALA A 10 -1.60 -7.63 9.57
CA ALA A 10 -1.64 -8.81 8.70
C ALA A 10 -2.28 -10.01 9.42
N ALA A 11 -3.09 -10.75 8.69
CA ALA A 11 -3.62 -12.07 9.04
C ALA A 11 -3.06 -13.12 8.07
N GLU A 12 -3.49 -14.37 8.23
CA GLU A 12 -2.97 -15.52 7.46
C GLU A 12 -3.18 -15.37 5.93
N THR A 13 -4.32 -14.84 5.51
CA THR A 13 -4.70 -14.75 4.08
C THR A 13 -4.90 -13.33 3.57
N ARG A 14 -4.81 -12.31 4.44
CA ARG A 14 -5.08 -10.90 4.09
C ARG A 14 -4.36 -9.97 5.02
N GLY A 15 -4.19 -8.72 4.61
CA GLY A 15 -3.69 -7.67 5.46
C GLY A 15 -4.11 -6.29 4.98
N ARG A 16 -3.71 -5.30 5.76
CA ARG A 16 -4.03 -3.90 5.53
C ARG A 16 -2.91 -3.01 6.03
N PHE A 17 -2.63 -1.97 5.25
CA PHE A 17 -1.90 -0.79 5.70
C PHE A 17 -2.91 0.30 6.02
N SER A 18 -2.79 0.92 7.18
CA SER A 18 -3.64 2.02 7.63
C SER A 18 -2.80 3.28 7.72
N LEU A 19 -3.35 4.38 7.22
CA LEU A 19 -2.77 5.71 7.27
C LEU A 19 -3.50 6.52 8.32
N GLU A 20 -2.76 7.04 9.28
CA GLU A 20 -3.28 7.91 10.32
C GLU A 20 -2.67 9.30 10.23
N ARG A 21 -3.46 10.30 10.62
CA ARG A 21 -3.02 11.69 10.79
C ARG A 21 -3.70 12.26 12.02
N ASP A 22 -2.92 12.89 12.89
CA ASP A 22 -3.42 13.49 14.14
C ASP A 22 -4.25 12.49 14.99
N GLY A 23 -3.83 11.22 14.98
CA GLY A 23 -4.51 10.12 15.68
C GLY A 23 -5.85 9.68 15.06
N ARG A 24 -6.14 10.09 13.82
CA ARG A 24 -7.35 9.69 13.08
C ARG A 24 -6.99 8.87 11.85
N PRO A 25 -7.70 7.76 11.57
CA PRO A 25 -7.54 7.04 10.32
C PRO A 25 -8.04 7.91 9.16
N VAL A 26 -7.19 8.08 8.16
CA VAL A 26 -7.42 8.93 6.98
C VAL A 26 -7.12 8.18 5.68
N GLY A 27 -6.85 6.88 5.73
CA GLY A 27 -6.73 6.04 4.56
C GLY A 27 -6.37 4.61 4.88
N GLU A 28 -6.57 3.73 3.91
CA GLU A 28 -6.21 2.34 4.00
C GLU A 28 -5.86 1.74 2.64
N MET A 29 -5.07 0.66 2.69
CA MET A 29 -4.73 -0.18 1.55
C MET A 29 -4.85 -1.64 1.99
N THR A 30 -5.72 -2.40 1.34
CA THR A 30 -5.92 -3.82 1.64
C THR A 30 -5.25 -4.71 0.61
N TYR A 31 -4.84 -5.89 1.07
CA TYR A 31 -4.30 -6.92 0.21
C TYR A 31 -4.72 -8.32 0.69
N SER A 32 -4.73 -9.24 -0.25
CA SER A 32 -4.83 -10.68 -0.02
C SER A 32 -3.49 -11.36 -0.26
N ARG A 33 -3.20 -12.45 0.45
CA ARG A 33 -2.03 -13.30 0.20
C ARG A 33 -2.40 -14.35 -0.85
N ALA A 34 -1.54 -14.52 -1.85
CA ALA A 34 -1.68 -15.46 -2.94
C ALA A 34 -0.47 -16.41 -2.97
N GLY A 35 -0.37 -17.28 -1.96
CA GLY A 35 0.81 -18.10 -1.69
C GLY A 35 1.72 -17.48 -0.63
N ASP A 36 2.96 -17.96 -0.56
CA ASP A 36 3.88 -17.63 0.54
C ASP A 36 4.57 -16.27 0.32
N ASP A 37 4.85 -15.93 -0.94
CA ASP A 37 5.68 -14.80 -1.33
C ASP A 37 4.97 -13.79 -2.24
N LEU A 38 3.65 -13.90 -2.44
CA LEU A 38 2.88 -12.99 -3.29
C LEU A 38 1.67 -12.41 -2.57
N ILE A 39 1.45 -11.11 -2.74
CA ILE A 39 0.23 -10.42 -2.32
C ILE A 39 -0.49 -9.78 -3.51
N ILE A 40 -1.81 -9.63 -3.39
CA ILE A 40 -2.65 -8.93 -4.36
C ILE A 40 -3.27 -7.72 -3.67
N VAL A 41 -2.88 -6.52 -4.08
CA VAL A 41 -3.45 -5.25 -3.60
C VAL A 41 -4.75 -4.99 -4.36
N ASP A 42 -5.87 -5.15 -3.64
CA ASP A 42 -7.21 -5.09 -4.21
C ASP A 42 -7.90 -3.73 -4.01
N HIS A 43 -7.56 -2.99 -2.96
CA HIS A 43 -8.20 -1.73 -2.66
C HIS A 43 -7.22 -0.74 -2.01
N THR A 44 -7.40 0.53 -2.33
CA THR A 44 -6.67 1.64 -1.73
C THR A 44 -7.57 2.86 -1.74
N GLU A 45 -7.79 3.43 -0.57
CA GLU A 45 -8.64 4.60 -0.38
C GLU A 45 -8.02 5.55 0.64
N THR A 46 -8.32 6.83 0.48
CA THR A 46 -7.95 7.88 1.42
C THR A 46 -9.14 8.79 1.65
N ASP A 47 -9.26 9.29 2.86
CA ASP A 47 -10.27 10.27 3.23
C ASP A 47 -10.17 11.54 2.38
N GLU A 48 -11.31 12.13 2.06
CA GLU A 48 -11.38 13.34 1.23
C GLU A 48 -10.65 14.53 1.87
N SER A 49 -10.54 14.56 3.21
CA SER A 49 -9.80 15.60 3.95
C SER A 49 -8.32 15.65 3.61
N ILE A 50 -7.75 14.55 3.08
CA ILE A 50 -6.35 14.47 2.65
C ILE A 50 -6.18 14.32 1.14
N LYS A 51 -7.24 14.58 0.38
CA LYS A 51 -7.21 14.54 -1.08
C LYS A 51 -6.16 15.51 -1.62
N GLY A 52 -5.30 15.02 -2.52
CA GLY A 52 -4.20 15.79 -3.08
C GLY A 52 -2.97 15.95 -2.16
N MET A 53 -3.02 15.46 -0.92
CA MET A 53 -1.89 15.52 0.02
C MET A 53 -0.95 14.32 -0.07
N GLY A 54 -1.20 13.40 -1.01
CA GLY A 54 -0.33 12.25 -1.27
C GLY A 54 -0.51 11.06 -0.32
N GLY A 55 -1.59 10.97 0.45
CA GLY A 55 -1.83 9.86 1.38
C GLY A 55 -1.72 8.48 0.74
N GLY A 56 -2.32 8.28 -0.44
CA GLY A 56 -2.22 7.02 -1.16
C GLY A 56 -0.78 6.67 -1.59
N LYS A 57 0.04 7.70 -1.88
CA LYS A 57 1.48 7.50 -2.17
C LYS A 57 2.24 7.07 -0.92
N VAL A 58 1.91 7.61 0.25
CA VAL A 58 2.52 7.20 1.52
C VAL A 58 2.23 5.73 1.82
N LEU A 59 0.97 5.29 1.67
CA LEU A 59 0.58 3.88 1.80
C LEU A 59 1.32 2.99 0.80
N PHE A 60 1.36 3.40 -0.47
CA PHE A 60 2.05 2.65 -1.52
C PHE A 60 3.55 2.49 -1.24
N SER A 61 4.24 3.57 -0.88
CA SER A 61 5.66 3.54 -0.56
C SER A 61 5.96 2.66 0.66
N ALA A 62 5.11 2.69 1.69
CA ALA A 62 5.26 1.80 2.85
C ALA A 62 5.09 0.33 2.47
N MET A 63 4.09 0.01 1.64
CA MET A 63 3.85 -1.33 1.13
C MET A 63 5.03 -1.85 0.29
N VAL A 64 5.57 -1.03 -0.62
CA VAL A 64 6.73 -1.39 -1.44
C VAL A 64 7.98 -1.63 -0.58
N ALA A 65 8.23 -0.78 0.43
CA ALA A 65 9.35 -0.96 1.35
C ALA A 65 9.22 -2.27 2.13
N TRP A 66 8.04 -2.53 2.70
CA TRP A 66 7.74 -3.79 3.39
C TRP A 66 7.94 -4.99 2.48
N ALA A 67 7.40 -4.95 1.25
CA ALA A 67 7.50 -6.04 0.28
C ALA A 67 8.97 -6.33 -0.06
N ARG A 68 9.80 -5.29 -0.21
CA ARG A 68 11.24 -5.43 -0.46
C ARG A 68 11.97 -6.05 0.73
N GLU A 69 11.63 -5.63 1.95
CA GLU A 69 12.24 -6.16 3.19
C GLU A 69 11.89 -7.63 3.44
N THR A 70 10.66 -8.05 3.10
CA THR A 70 10.19 -9.43 3.32
C THR A 70 10.45 -10.34 2.13
N GLY A 71 10.96 -9.82 1.01
CA GLY A 71 11.08 -10.57 -0.25
C GLY A 71 9.72 -10.94 -0.86
N THR A 72 8.65 -10.23 -0.48
CA THR A 72 7.30 -10.43 -1.00
C THR A 72 7.13 -9.70 -2.32
N ARG A 73 6.48 -10.35 -3.27
CA ARG A 73 6.08 -9.79 -4.56
C ARG A 73 4.66 -9.26 -4.51
N VAL A 74 4.39 -8.24 -5.31
CA VAL A 74 3.14 -7.48 -5.29
C VAL A 74 2.48 -7.54 -6.65
N MET A 75 1.25 -8.05 -6.66
CA MET A 75 0.31 -7.92 -7.76
C MET A 75 -0.72 -6.85 -7.41
N ALA A 76 -1.17 -6.06 -8.38
CA ALA A 76 -2.14 -5.00 -8.13
C ALA A 76 -3.36 -5.15 -9.03
N THR A 77 -4.55 -5.22 -8.45
CA THR A 77 -5.82 -5.14 -9.19
C THR A 77 -6.50 -3.78 -9.00
N CYS A 78 -6.16 -3.08 -7.92
CA CYS A 78 -6.60 -1.70 -7.71
C CYS A 78 -6.01 -0.76 -8.79
N PRO A 79 -6.83 0.02 -9.52
CA PRO A 79 -6.34 0.94 -10.55
C PRO A 79 -5.34 1.98 -10.02
N PHE A 80 -5.50 2.41 -8.77
CA PHE A 80 -4.58 3.35 -8.13
C PHE A 80 -3.18 2.73 -7.97
N ALA A 81 -3.09 1.53 -7.38
CA ALA A 81 -1.82 0.85 -7.15
C ALA A 81 -1.13 0.51 -8.48
N LEU A 82 -1.88 0.05 -9.48
CA LEU A 82 -1.37 -0.17 -10.84
C LEU A 82 -0.77 1.11 -11.43
N ALA A 83 -1.49 2.22 -11.35
CA ALA A 83 -0.99 3.51 -11.85
C ALA A 83 0.26 3.98 -11.10
N MET A 84 0.38 3.67 -9.81
CA MET A 84 1.57 3.98 -9.01
C MET A 84 2.78 3.16 -9.46
N PHE A 85 2.63 1.84 -9.64
CA PHE A 85 3.70 0.98 -10.18
C PHE A 85 4.16 1.41 -11.58
N GLN A 86 3.23 1.87 -12.43
CA GLN A 86 3.58 2.37 -13.77
C GLN A 86 4.38 3.68 -13.71
N LYS A 87 4.00 4.59 -12.80
CA LYS A 87 4.62 5.91 -12.63
C LYS A 87 5.93 5.89 -11.85
N ASP A 88 6.17 4.88 -11.03
CA ASP A 88 7.36 4.76 -10.19
C ASP A 88 8.22 3.55 -10.60
N PRO A 89 9.24 3.77 -11.47
CA PRO A 89 10.14 2.71 -11.90
C PRO A 89 10.90 2.04 -10.74
N SER A 90 11.07 2.73 -9.61
CA SER A 90 11.79 2.21 -8.44
C SER A 90 11.02 1.14 -7.66
N SER A 91 9.74 0.96 -7.98
CA SER A 91 8.87 -0.05 -7.36
C SER A 91 8.72 -1.32 -8.21
N ARG A 92 9.34 -1.36 -9.40
CA ARG A 92 9.21 -2.49 -10.35
C ARG A 92 9.92 -3.77 -9.90
N ASP A 93 10.87 -3.67 -8.99
CA ASP A 93 11.60 -4.81 -8.44
C ASP A 93 10.71 -5.74 -7.61
N VAL A 94 9.69 -5.19 -6.94
CA VAL A 94 8.70 -5.98 -6.18
C VAL A 94 7.43 -6.28 -6.98
N PHE A 95 7.22 -5.64 -8.15
CA PHE A 95 5.99 -5.75 -8.93
C PHE A 95 5.95 -7.05 -9.76
N ALA A 96 4.85 -7.79 -9.68
CA ALA A 96 4.66 -9.09 -10.35
C ALA A 96 3.55 -9.10 -11.41
N GLY A 97 2.69 -8.07 -11.47
CA GLY A 97 1.59 -8.00 -12.45
C GLY A 97 0.42 -7.16 -12.00
#